data_AF-A0A7R9QNI9-F1
#
_entry.id   AF-A0A7R9QNI9-F1
#
_cell.length_a   1.000
_cell.length_b   1.000
_cell.length_c   1.000
_cell.angle_alpha   90.00
_cell.angle_beta   90.00
_cell.angle_gamma   90.00
#
_symmetry.space_group_name_H-M   'P 1'
#
loop_
_entity.id
_entity.type
_entity.pdbx_description
1 polymer ?
#
loop_
_entity_poly.entity_id
_entity_poly.type
_entity_poly.pdbx_seq_one_letter_code
_entity_poly.pdbx_strand_id
1 'polypeptide(L)'
;RILQLRGDIDSAIVYFNKCIESQEEVKQMHNICYWELLWCHAVKFEWDLAAKYAQILKDQCNWSAATFTYQKATFLYMKMIDENLPEMHSEVSELFREVPKLKVRIAGKTIPPEKYVCVNAVKYFTQNESLVLP
;
A
#
# COMPACT_ATOMS: atom_id res chain seq x y z
N ARG A 1 -0.78 -0.80 -17.59
CA ARG A 1 -2.19 -0.99 -17.15
C ARG A 1 -2.97 -2.02 -17.98
N ILE A 2 -3.05 -1.93 -19.32
CA ILE A 2 -3.81 -2.93 -20.13
C ILE A 2 -3.33 -4.37 -19.88
N LEU A 3 -2.01 -4.60 -19.82
CA LEU A 3 -1.43 -5.92 -19.55
C LEU A 3 -1.84 -6.46 -18.17
N GLN A 4 -1.73 -5.63 -17.13
CA GLN A 4 -2.19 -5.94 -15.78
C GLN A 4 -3.69 -6.31 -15.75
N LEU A 5 -4.54 -5.56 -16.46
CA LEU A 5 -5.98 -5.86 -16.56
C LEU A 5 -6.27 -7.17 -17.31
N ARG A 6 -5.35 -7.62 -18.17
CA ARG A 6 -5.41 -8.92 -18.85
C ARG A 6 -4.80 -10.06 -18.03
N GLY A 7 -4.27 -9.78 -16.84
CA GLY A 7 -3.57 -10.75 -16.00
C GLY A 7 -2.11 -11.01 -16.41
N ASP A 8 -1.58 -10.30 -17.41
CA ASP A 8 -0.17 -10.36 -17.79
C ASP A 8 0.64 -9.43 -16.88
N ILE A 9 0.84 -9.87 -15.63
CA ILE A 9 1.46 -9.07 -14.57
C ILE A 9 2.95 -8.87 -14.81
N ASP A 10 3.66 -9.89 -15.29
CA ASP A 10 5.12 -9.81 -15.54
C ASP A 10 5.44 -8.77 -16.60
N SER A 11 4.72 -8.80 -17.73
CA SER A 11 4.90 -7.77 -18.76
C SER A 11 4.50 -6.39 -18.23
N ALA A 12 3.43 -6.30 -17.44
CA ALA A 12 3.03 -5.02 -16.83
C ALA A 12 4.15 -4.42 -15.97
N ILE A 13 4.78 -5.22 -15.10
CA ILE A 13 5.93 -4.80 -14.28
C ILE A 13 7.07 -4.28 -15.15
N VAL A 14 7.44 -5.01 -16.22
CA VAL A 14 8.49 -4.58 -17.15
C VAL A 14 8.18 -3.21 -17.76
N TYR A 15 6.94 -2.99 -18.21
CA TYR A 15 6.58 -1.71 -18.82
C TYR A 15 6.49 -0.56 -17.81
N PHE A 16 6.05 -0.81 -16.58
CA PHE A 16 6.05 0.23 -15.54
C PHE A 16 7.46 0.65 -15.15
N ASN A 17 8.40 -0.29 -15.02
CA ASN A 17 9.81 0.02 -14.78
C ASN A 17 10.44 0.79 -15.94
N LYS A 18 10.20 0.37 -17.19
CA LYS A 18 10.64 1.14 -18.38
C LYS A 18 10.10 2.56 -18.40
N CYS A 19 8.85 2.76 -17.98
CA CYS A 19 8.26 4.10 -17.89
C CYS A 19 8.95 4.97 -16.84
N ILE A 20 9.35 4.39 -15.71
CA ILE A 20 10.13 5.07 -14.68
C ILE A 20 11.51 5.44 -15.23
N GLU A 21 12.19 4.51 -15.90
CA GLU A 21 13.53 4.71 -16.47
C GLU A 21 13.57 5.71 -17.64
N SER A 22 12.46 5.88 -18.36
CA SER A 22 12.43 6.73 -19.55
C SER A 22 12.54 8.24 -19.29
N GLN A 23 12.33 8.69 -18.05
CA GLN A 23 12.30 10.11 -17.69
C GLN A 23 12.52 10.31 -16.19
N GLU A 24 13.09 11.44 -15.78
CA GLU A 24 13.26 11.80 -14.35
C GLU A 24 12.55 13.10 -13.95
N GLU A 25 11.96 13.82 -14.90
CA GLU A 25 11.41 15.16 -14.70
C GLU A 25 10.03 15.14 -14.03
N VAL A 26 9.18 14.17 -14.38
CA VAL A 26 7.78 14.10 -13.97
C VAL A 26 7.59 13.07 -12.86
N LYS A 27 7.90 13.49 -11.62
CA LYS A 27 7.79 12.65 -10.41
C LYS A 27 6.40 12.05 -10.20
N GLN A 28 5.34 12.76 -10.59
CA GLN A 28 3.97 12.28 -10.50
C GLN A 28 3.74 11.04 -11.37
N MET A 29 4.40 10.95 -12.52
CA MET A 29 4.32 9.78 -13.39
C MET A 29 5.00 8.57 -12.75
N HIS A 30 6.12 8.76 -12.06
CA HIS A 30 6.74 7.70 -11.25
C HIS A 30 5.81 7.23 -10.15
N ASN A 31 5.16 8.14 -9.43
CA ASN A 31 4.21 7.77 -8.37
C ASN A 31 3.04 6.93 -8.92
N ILE A 32 2.54 7.23 -10.12
CA ILE A 32 1.52 6.39 -10.78
C ILE A 32 2.09 4.99 -11.08
N CYS A 33 3.33 4.91 -11.59
CA CYS A 33 3.97 3.62 -11.87
C CYS A 33 4.22 2.81 -10.58
N TYR A 34 4.68 3.45 -9.50
CA TYR A 34 4.85 2.81 -8.19
C TYR A 34 3.52 2.32 -7.61
N TRP A 35 2.44 3.07 -7.78
CA TRP A 35 1.10 2.63 -7.41
C TRP A 35 0.69 1.36 -8.15
N GLU A 36 0.96 1.28 -9.45
CA GLU A 36 0.63 0.10 -10.23
C GLU A 36 1.55 -1.10 -9.93
N LEU A 37 2.85 -0.85 -9.72
CA LEU A 37 3.82 -1.87 -9.32
C LEU A 37 3.45 -2.49 -7.97
N LEU A 38 3.06 -1.67 -6.99
CA LEU A 38 2.53 -2.12 -5.70
C LEU A 38 1.46 -3.19 -5.86
N TRP A 39 0.46 -2.96 -6.72
CA TRP A 39 -0.62 -3.92 -6.95
C TRP A 39 -0.17 -5.13 -7.76
N CYS A 40 0.73 -4.95 -8.74
CA CYS A 40 1.30 -6.09 -9.49
C CYS A 40 2.04 -7.07 -8.57
N HIS A 41 2.83 -6.56 -7.63
CA HIS A 41 3.53 -7.39 -6.65
C HIS A 41 2.56 -8.00 -5.63
N ALA A 42 1.55 -7.25 -5.18
CA ALA A 42 0.55 -7.77 -4.24
C ALA A 42 -0.22 -8.97 -4.81
N VAL A 43 -0.66 -8.92 -6.07
CA VAL A 43 -1.37 -10.06 -6.69
C VAL A 43 -0.47 -11.27 -6.96
N LYS A 44 0.85 -11.06 -6.98
CA LYS A 44 1.86 -12.12 -7.09
C LYS A 44 2.32 -12.66 -5.72
N PHE A 45 1.71 -12.20 -4.62
CA PHE A 45 2.13 -12.54 -3.25
C PHE A 45 3.57 -12.10 -2.90
N GLU A 46 4.11 -11.13 -3.65
CA GLU A 46 5.44 -10.57 -3.43
C GLU A 46 5.37 -9.43 -2.42
N TRP A 47 5.02 -9.78 -1.17
CA TRP A 47 4.62 -8.84 -0.12
C TRP A 47 5.69 -7.80 0.22
N ASP A 48 6.96 -8.19 0.26
CA ASP A 48 8.08 -7.27 0.52
C ASP A 48 8.19 -6.17 -0.54
N LEU A 49 7.99 -6.53 -1.82
CA LEU A 49 8.02 -5.57 -2.91
C LEU A 49 6.79 -4.66 -2.87
N ALA A 50 5.60 -5.21 -2.60
CA ALA A 50 4.39 -4.42 -2.43
C ALA A 50 4.53 -3.41 -1.27
N ALA A 51 5.04 -3.86 -0.13
CA ALA A 51 5.32 -3.02 1.04
C ALA A 51 6.39 -1.95 0.75
N LYS A 52 7.44 -2.30 -0.01
CA LYS A 52 8.46 -1.35 -0.48
C LYS A 52 7.87 -0.23 -1.32
N TYR A 53 7.02 -0.55 -2.31
CA TYR A 53 6.39 0.49 -3.13
C TYR A 53 5.39 1.33 -2.33
N ALA A 54 4.68 0.74 -1.36
CA ALA A 54 3.84 1.50 -0.43
C ALA A 54 4.67 2.50 0.39
N GLN A 55 5.86 2.10 0.86
CA GLN A 55 6.78 2.98 1.57
C GLN A 55 7.30 4.12 0.67
N ILE A 56 7.72 3.81 -0.57
CA ILE A 56 8.15 4.83 -1.54
C ILE A 56 7.04 5.87 -1.77
N LEU A 57 5.79 5.41 -1.92
CA LEU A 57 4.65 6.29 -2.09
C LEU A 57 4.36 7.13 -0.85
N LYS A 58 4.47 6.56 0.37
CA LYS A 58 4.36 7.32 1.63
C LYS A 58 5.37 8.48 1.67
N ASP A 59 6.59 8.23 1.21
CA ASP A 59 7.70 9.18 1.32
C ASP A 59 7.70 10.24 0.20
N GLN A 60 7.19 9.90 -0.99
CA GLN A 60 7.30 10.75 -2.19
C GLN A 60 5.97 11.31 -2.69
N CYS A 61 4.83 10.73 -2.31
CA CYS A 61 3.51 11.10 -2.81
C CYS A 61 2.66 11.77 -1.72
N ASN A 62 2.44 13.08 -1.84
CA ASN A 62 1.65 13.88 -0.91
C ASN A 62 0.13 13.64 -0.98
N TRP A 63 -0.32 12.55 -1.61
CA TRP A 63 -1.74 12.30 -1.82
C TRP A 63 -2.45 11.76 -0.57
N SER A 64 -1.84 10.79 0.12
CA SER A 64 -2.42 10.18 1.32
C SER A 64 -1.40 9.33 2.09
N ALA A 65 -0.72 9.92 3.07
CA ALA A 65 0.19 9.17 3.94
C ALA A 65 -0.54 8.06 4.72
N ALA A 66 -1.79 8.29 5.11
CA ALA A 66 -2.61 7.28 5.78
C ALA A 66 -2.90 6.07 4.88
N THR A 67 -3.20 6.28 3.59
CA THR A 67 -3.46 5.18 2.65
C THR A 67 -2.23 4.33 2.42
N PHE A 68 -1.08 4.95 2.15
CA PHE A 68 0.16 4.20 1.90
C PHE A 68 0.66 3.46 3.15
N THR A 69 0.49 4.06 4.33
CA THR A 69 0.80 3.38 5.60
C THR A 69 -0.12 2.19 5.85
N TYR A 70 -1.41 2.31 5.55
CA TYR A 70 -2.36 1.21 5.65
C TYR A 70 -2.01 0.08 4.68
N GLN A 71 -1.70 0.39 3.42
CA GLN A 71 -1.29 -0.62 2.43
C GLN A 71 -0.03 -1.36 2.88
N LYS A 72 0.98 -0.63 3.37
CA LYS A 72 2.18 -1.25 3.94
C LYS A 72 1.82 -2.20 5.10
N ALA A 73 0.98 -1.75 6.04
CA ALA A 73 0.53 -2.56 7.16
C ALA A 73 -0.18 -3.83 6.68
N THR A 74 -1.07 -3.70 5.70
CA THR A 74 -1.78 -4.83 5.08
C THR A 74 -0.82 -5.82 4.43
N PHE A 75 0.16 -5.37 3.63
CA PHE A 75 1.09 -6.29 2.97
C PHE A 75 2.00 -7.02 3.97
N LEU A 76 2.46 -6.33 5.02
CA LEU A 76 3.23 -6.96 6.08
C LEU A 76 2.38 -7.91 6.93
N TYR A 77 1.10 -7.60 7.15
CA TYR A 77 0.14 -8.53 7.74
C TYR A 77 -0.03 -9.79 6.87
N MET A 78 -0.19 -9.61 5.55
CA MET A 78 -0.32 -10.75 4.63
C MET A 78 0.93 -11.63 4.64
N LYS A 79 2.13 -11.02 4.61
CA LYS A 79 3.39 -11.73 4.79
C LYS A 79 3.45 -12.50 6.10
N MET A 80 3.09 -11.84 7.21
CA MET A 80 3.07 -12.45 8.54
C MET A 80 2.22 -13.74 8.57
N ILE A 81 1.05 -13.71 7.92
CA ILE A 81 0.16 -14.87 7.84
C ILE A 81 0.69 -15.94 6.87
N ASP A 82 1.13 -15.54 5.68
CA ASP A 82 1.59 -16.44 4.61
C ASP A 82 2.87 -17.21 5.01
N GLU A 83 3.79 -16.53 5.70
CA GLU A 83 5.07 -17.09 6.15
C GLU A 83 5.03 -17.57 7.62
N ASN A 84 3.91 -17.42 8.33
CA ASN A 84 3.73 -17.77 9.74
C ASN A 84 4.80 -17.15 10.67
N LEU A 85 4.90 -15.82 10.65
CA LEU A 85 5.92 -15.02 11.35
C LEU A 85 5.31 -14.22 12.54
N PRO A 86 4.91 -14.86 13.64
CA PRO A 86 4.21 -14.18 14.76
C PRO A 86 5.00 -13.02 15.37
N GLU A 87 6.32 -12.98 15.23
CA GLU A 87 7.18 -11.89 15.69
C GLU A 87 6.89 -10.55 14.98
N MET A 88 6.36 -10.57 13.75
CA MET A 88 6.01 -9.37 12.99
C MET A 88 4.74 -8.68 13.51
N HIS A 89 3.98 -9.35 14.38
CA HIS A 89 2.70 -8.87 14.87
C HIS A 89 2.80 -7.48 15.52
N SER A 90 3.84 -7.23 16.32
CA SER A 90 4.03 -5.90 16.94
C SER A 90 4.20 -4.79 15.91
N GLU A 91 5.05 -5.02 14.89
CA GLU A 91 5.30 -4.05 13.82
C GLU A 91 4.03 -3.76 13.03
N VAL A 92 3.27 -4.81 12.66
CA VAL A 92 2.01 -4.69 11.95
C VAL A 92 0.98 -3.88 12.75
N SER A 93 0.80 -4.21 14.03
CA SER A 93 -0.08 -3.46 14.94
C SER A 93 0.35 -2.00 15.10
N GLU A 94 1.65 -1.72 15.15
CA GLU A 94 2.14 -0.33 15.24
C GLU A 94 1.78 0.48 13.99
N LEU A 95 1.92 -0.11 12.79
CA LEU A 95 1.53 0.54 11.54
C LEU A 95 0.03 0.82 11.48
N PHE A 96 -0.83 -0.15 11.85
CA PHE A 96 -2.29 0.10 11.91
C PHE A 96 -2.64 1.20 12.92
N ARG A 97 -1.92 1.29 14.04
CA ARG A 97 -2.11 2.36 15.03
C ARG A 97 -1.66 3.74 14.51
N GLU A 98 -0.73 3.79 13.56
CA GLU A 98 -0.26 5.03 12.93
C GLU A 98 -1.29 5.60 11.94
N VAL A 99 -1.99 4.75 11.17
CA VAL A 99 -2.88 5.15 10.07
C VAL A 99 -3.85 6.29 10.43
N PRO A 100 -4.63 6.23 11.54
CA PRO A 100 -5.59 7.29 11.86
C PRO A 100 -4.96 8.64 12.23
N LYS A 101 -3.67 8.64 12.60
CA LYS A 101 -2.90 9.84 12.96
C LYS A 101 -2.40 10.60 11.73
N LEU A 102 -2.32 9.92 10.59
CA LEU A 102 -1.78 10.46 9.33
C LEU A 102 -2.84 11.07 8.42
N LYS A 103 -4.13 10.95 8.76
CA LYS A 103 -5.22 11.46 7.91
C LYS A 103 -5.18 12.98 7.80
N VAL A 104 -5.45 13.46 6.60
CA VAL A 104 -5.61 14.87 6.28
C VAL A 104 -7.09 15.24 6.28
N ARG A 105 -7.38 16.51 6.56
CA ARG A 105 -8.72 17.08 6.41
C ARG A 105 -8.68 18.21 5.41
N ILE A 106 -9.54 18.14 4.41
CA ILE A 106 -9.74 19.20 3.42
C ILE A 106 -11.10 19.83 3.71
N ALA A 107 -11.14 21.14 3.96
CA ALA A 107 -12.35 21.86 4.38
C ALA A 107 -13.06 21.19 5.58
N GLY A 108 -12.28 20.72 6.57
CA GLY A 108 -12.78 20.07 7.78
C GLY A 108 -13.25 18.62 7.59
N LYS A 109 -13.25 18.08 6.36
CA LYS A 109 -13.67 16.70 6.05
C LYS A 109 -12.47 15.81 5.73
N THR A 110 -12.46 14.59 6.25
CA THR A 110 -11.50 13.56 5.81
C THR A 110 -11.90 13.07 4.42
N ILE A 111 -10.91 12.93 3.52
CA ILE A 111 -11.16 12.46 2.16
C ILE A 111 -11.64 11.00 2.17
N PRO A 112 -12.48 10.56 1.20
CA PRO A 112 -13.08 9.23 1.23
C PRO A 112 -12.08 8.07 1.36
N PRO A 113 -10.94 8.05 0.62
CA PRO A 113 -9.96 6.96 0.75
C PRO A 113 -9.35 6.87 2.15
N GLU A 114 -8.98 8.02 2.75
CA GLU A 114 -8.43 8.07 4.10
C GLU A 114 -9.44 7.64 5.16
N LYS A 115 -10.71 8.03 4.99
CA LYS A 115 -11.79 7.59 5.88
C LYS A 115 -11.90 6.06 5.88
N TYR A 116 -11.84 5.45 4.70
CA TYR A 116 -11.90 3.99 4.55
C TYR A 116 -10.74 3.31 5.28
N VAL A 117 -9.49 3.71 5.02
CA VAL A 117 -8.33 3.07 5.65
C VAL A 117 -8.27 3.31 7.16
N CYS A 118 -8.69 4.49 7.64
CA CYS A 118 -8.76 4.75 9.09
C CYS A 118 -9.77 3.85 9.78
N VAL A 119 -10.95 3.65 9.18
CA VAL A 119 -11.98 2.77 9.74
C VAL A 119 -11.49 1.34 9.80
N ASN A 120 -10.86 0.83 8.74
CA ASN A 120 -10.35 -0.54 8.73
C ASN A 120 -9.14 -0.74 9.65
N ALA A 121 -8.26 0.24 9.77
CA ALA A 121 -7.14 0.20 10.72
C ALA A 121 -7.62 0.12 12.18
N VAL A 122 -8.70 0.82 12.52
CA VAL A 122 -9.33 0.67 13.84
C VAL A 122 -10.03 -0.68 13.97
N LYS A 123 -10.70 -1.12 12.89
CA LYS A 123 -11.44 -2.38 12.87
C LYS A 123 -10.53 -3.59 13.14
N TYR A 124 -9.30 -3.58 12.64
CA TYR A 124 -8.25 -4.56 12.95
C TYR A 124 -8.17 -4.87 14.45
N PHE A 125 -8.07 -3.84 15.30
CA PHE A 125 -8.01 -4.03 16.76
C PHE A 125 -9.33 -4.50 17.37
N THR A 126 -10.47 -4.11 16.80
CA THR A 126 -11.78 -4.60 17.26
C THR A 126 -12.05 -6.05 16.85
N GLN A 127 -11.27 -6.59 15.92
CA GLN A 127 -11.36 -7.95 15.40
C GLN A 127 -10.21 -8.83 15.92
N ASN A 128 -9.75 -8.60 17.15
CA ASN A 128 -8.63 -9.33 17.76
C ASN A 128 -7.37 -9.33 16.88
N GLU A 129 -7.03 -8.15 16.34
CA GLU A 129 -5.82 -7.96 15.53
C GLU A 129 -5.78 -8.89 14.29
N SER A 130 -6.96 -9.05 13.67
CA SER A 130 -7.14 -9.77 12.40
C SER A 130 -7.80 -8.91 11.33
N LEU A 131 -7.39 -9.11 10.08
CA LEU A 131 -8.06 -8.57 8.91
C LEU A 131 -8.90 -9.66 8.25
N VAL A 132 -10.21 -9.41 8.12
CA VAL A 132 -11.13 -10.33 7.41
C VAL A 132 -10.91 -10.28 5.89
N LEU A 133 -10.57 -9.10 5.37
CA LEU A 133 -10.17 -8.89 3.98
C LEU A 133 -9.03 -7.86 3.98
N PRO A 134 -7.84 -8.21 3.47
CA PRO A 134 -6.72 -7.29 3.31
C PRO A 134 -7.02 -6.18 2.29
#